data_AF-A0A8T4V8A7-F1
#
_entry.id   AF-A0A8T4V8A7-F1
#
_cell.length_a   1.000
_cell.length_b   1.000
_cell.length_c   1.000
_cell.angle_alpha   90.00
_cell.angle_beta   90.00
_cell.angle_gamma   90.00
#
_symmetry.space_group_name_H-M   'P 1'
#
loop_
_entity.id
_entity.type
_entity.pdbx_description
1 polymer ?
#
loop_
_entity_poly.entity_id
_entity_poly.type
_entity_poly.pdbx_seq_one_letter_code
_entity_poly.pdbx_strand_id
1 'polypeptide(L)'
;MEENKKILSPRYVDSERDKEFKIEYSGDKQVKQIKYFRNGKWEVYKDELTAGHQNKKLLVRKYFKKKVDTAINLANLSKEDEILDFGCGAGTLKNRLRTEGYKVTGYDITPEHSDIEDYTKLSPNKIFAMDVFEHMFKEDIILTLQNFKKMSNHFFI
;
A
#
# COMPACT_ATOMS: atom_id res chain seq x y z
N MET A 1 5.55 30.81 5.40
CA MET A 1 5.25 30.08 4.15
C MET A 1 6.51 29.32 3.79
N GLU A 2 6.57 28.06 4.20
CA GLU A 2 7.74 27.20 4.00
C GLU A 2 7.69 26.70 2.56
N GLU A 3 8.78 26.87 1.80
CA GLU A 3 8.87 26.40 0.41
C GLU A 3 8.65 24.88 0.38
N ASN A 4 7.62 24.45 -0.37
CA ASN A 4 7.35 23.05 -0.69
C ASN A 4 8.60 22.41 -1.31
N LYS A 5 9.36 21.65 -0.51
CA LYS A 5 10.54 20.93 -1.00
C LYS A 5 10.10 19.85 -1.97
N LYS A 6 10.37 20.08 -3.25
CA LYS A 6 10.22 19.10 -4.33
C LYS A 6 11.23 17.98 -4.13
N ILE A 7 10.81 16.82 -3.62
CA ILE A 7 11.66 15.65 -3.50
C ILE A 7 11.58 14.89 -4.82
N LEU A 8 12.59 15.08 -5.67
CA LEU A 8 12.82 14.24 -6.84
C LEU A 8 13.55 12.98 -6.37
N SER A 9 12.97 11.79 -6.55
CA SER A 9 13.74 10.55 -6.40
C SER A 9 14.79 10.45 -7.53
N PRO A 10 15.92 9.74 -7.30
CA PRO A 10 16.95 9.57 -8.31
C PRO A 10 16.41 8.95 -9.60
N ARG A 11 17.08 9.26 -10.72
CA ARG A 11 16.81 8.66 -12.05
C ARG A 11 16.71 7.14 -11.93
N TYR A 12 15.60 6.55 -12.37
CA TYR A 12 15.43 5.10 -12.39
C TYR A 12 15.30 4.58 -13.82
N VAL A 13 16.00 3.49 -14.10
CA VAL A 13 15.92 2.69 -15.32
C VAL A 13 15.32 1.35 -14.90
N ASP A 14 14.08 1.09 -15.33
CA ASP A 14 13.42 -0.21 -15.15
C ASP A 14 14.10 -1.22 -16.08
N SER A 15 14.86 -2.18 -15.53
CA SER A 15 15.68 -3.10 -16.32
C SER A 15 14.87 -4.10 -17.16
N GLU A 16 13.56 -4.22 -16.94
CA GLU A 16 12.67 -5.05 -17.77
C GLU A 16 11.90 -4.24 -18.83
N ARG A 17 11.94 -2.90 -18.74
CA ARG A 17 11.30 -1.99 -19.70
C ARG A 17 12.20 -0.78 -19.85
N ASP A 18 13.07 -0.79 -20.87
CA ASP A 18 14.00 0.30 -21.28
C ASP A 18 13.33 1.68 -21.43
N LYS A 19 12.82 2.26 -20.35
CA LYS A 19 12.05 3.50 -20.32
C LYS A 19 12.40 4.27 -19.07
N GLU A 20 12.91 5.48 -19.28
CA GLU A 20 13.21 6.42 -18.20
C GLU A 20 11.91 6.93 -17.58
N PHE A 21 11.74 6.73 -16.27
CA PHE A 21 10.64 7.32 -15.52
C PHE A 21 11.19 8.41 -14.60
N LYS A 22 10.59 9.60 -14.68
CA LYS A 22 10.69 10.61 -13.61
C LYS A 22 9.44 10.49 -12.77
N ILE A 23 9.60 10.56 -11.46
CA ILE A 23 8.52 10.40 -10.49
C ILE A 23 8.44 11.67 -9.65
N GLU A 24 7.24 12.23 -9.59
CA GLU A 24 6.97 13.41 -8.78
C GLU A 24 5.92 13.03 -7.73
N TYR A 25 6.35 13.10 -6.48
CA TYR A 25 5.47 12.99 -5.32
C TYR A 25 4.97 14.39 -4.96
N SER A 26 3.67 14.57 -4.77
CA SER A 26 3.09 15.85 -4.33
C SER A 26 2.59 15.77 -2.88
N GLY A 27 3.10 16.63 -2.01
CA GLY A 27 2.68 16.78 -0.62
C GLY A 27 3.87 16.99 0.32
N ASP A 28 3.69 17.78 1.38
CA ASP A 28 4.82 18.22 2.22
C ASP A 28 5.47 17.08 3.03
N LYS A 29 4.77 15.93 3.20
CA LYS A 29 5.26 14.76 3.96
C LYS A 29 4.73 13.40 3.48
N GLN A 30 3.95 13.36 2.39
CA GLN A 30 3.27 12.14 1.92
C GLN A 30 3.14 12.11 0.40
N VAL A 31 3.28 10.92 -0.15
CA VAL A 31 2.92 10.65 -1.54
C VAL A 31 1.40 10.64 -1.66
N LYS A 32 0.80 11.73 -2.12
CA LYS A 32 -0.64 11.76 -2.43
C LYS A 32 -0.99 11.19 -3.79
N GLN A 33 -0.04 11.23 -4.72
CA GLN A 33 -0.18 10.75 -6.10
C GLN A 33 1.20 10.30 -6.58
N ILE A 34 1.25 9.14 -7.23
CA ILE A 34 2.41 8.77 -8.05
C ILE A 34 2.15 9.34 -9.43
N LYS A 35 3.06 10.17 -9.93
CA LYS A 35 3.06 10.59 -11.33
C LYS A 35 4.26 10.00 -12.04
N TYR A 36 4.09 9.51 -13.25
CA TYR A 36 5.19 9.06 -14.10
C TYR A 36 5.25 9.89 -15.37
N PHE A 37 6.47 10.21 -15.82
CA PHE A 37 6.68 10.94 -17.07
C PHE A 37 6.73 9.99 -18.26
N ARG A 38 5.85 10.19 -19.25
CA ARG A 38 5.73 9.37 -20.47
C ARG A 38 5.39 10.27 -21.66
N ASN A 39 6.04 10.04 -22.82
CA ASN A 39 5.78 10.76 -24.08
C ASN A 39 5.75 12.31 -23.94
N GLY A 40 6.63 12.86 -23.11
CA GLY A 40 6.70 14.31 -22.88
C GLY A 40 5.66 14.87 -21.91
N LYS A 41 4.89 14.03 -21.20
CA LYS A 41 3.83 14.45 -20.26
C LYS A 41 3.91 13.70 -18.94
N TRP A 42 3.42 14.34 -17.87
CA TRP A 42 3.23 13.70 -16.57
C TRP A 42 1.85 13.03 -16.52
N GLU A 43 1.82 11.74 -16.22
CA GLU A 43 0.61 10.92 -16.10
C GLU A 43 0.46 10.49 -14.64
N VAL A 44 -0.77 10.53 -14.11
CA VAL A 44 -1.07 10.03 -12.75
C VAL A 44 -1.20 8.52 -12.81
N TYR A 45 -0.48 7.81 -11.95
CA TYR A 45 -0.70 6.39 -11.74
C TYR A 45 -2.12 6.19 -11.20
N LYS A 46 -2.90 5.48 -12.01
CA LYS A 46 -4.20 4.96 -11.61
C LYS A 46 -4.06 3.46 -11.61
N ASP A 47 -4.35 2.85 -10.48
CA ASP A 47 -4.40 1.42 -10.42
C ASP A 47 -5.64 0.93 -11.18
N GLU A 48 -5.43 0.39 -12.38
CA GLU A 48 -6.50 -0.25 -13.17
C GLU A 48 -6.71 -1.72 -12.75
N LEU A 49 -6.11 -2.16 -11.63
CA LEU A 49 -6.21 -3.55 -11.20
C LEU A 49 -7.67 -3.98 -11.04
N THR A 50 -8.08 -4.91 -11.90
CA THR A 50 -9.24 -5.74 -11.63
C THR A 50 -8.90 -6.57 -10.40
N ALA A 51 -9.39 -6.13 -9.24
CA ALA A 51 -9.12 -6.78 -7.99
C ALA A 51 -9.37 -8.29 -8.10
N GLY A 52 -8.42 -9.13 -7.68
CA GLY A 52 -8.45 -10.58 -7.96
C GLY A 52 -9.74 -11.28 -7.50
N HIS A 53 -10.42 -10.72 -6.49
CA HIS A 53 -11.72 -11.19 -6.01
C HIS A 53 -12.87 -10.95 -7.01
N GLN A 54 -12.77 -9.99 -7.92
CA GLN A 54 -13.74 -9.68 -8.97
C GLN A 54 -13.42 -10.36 -10.30
N ASN A 55 -12.39 -11.19 -10.37
CA ASN A 55 -12.01 -11.87 -11.61
C ASN A 55 -13.15 -12.78 -12.10
N LYS A 56 -13.44 -12.77 -13.40
CA LYS A 56 -14.51 -13.61 -14.00
C LYS A 56 -14.26 -15.11 -13.81
N LYS A 57 -13.00 -15.54 -13.71
CA LYS A 57 -12.60 -16.95 -13.58
C LYS A 57 -12.67 -17.42 -12.12
N LEU A 58 -13.44 -18.49 -11.86
CA LEU A 58 -13.64 -19.06 -10.52
C LEU A 58 -12.33 -19.50 -9.84
N LEU A 59 -11.40 -20.10 -10.59
CA LEU A 59 -10.12 -20.55 -10.04
C LEU A 59 -9.26 -19.39 -9.52
N VAL A 60 -9.26 -18.26 -10.23
CA VAL A 60 -8.54 -17.05 -9.80
C VAL A 60 -9.14 -16.51 -8.51
N ARG A 61 -10.48 -16.43 -8.42
CA ARG A 61 -11.17 -16.01 -7.19
C ARG A 61 -10.85 -16.93 -6.01
N LYS A 62 -10.88 -18.25 -6.23
CA LYS A 62 -10.53 -19.25 -5.20
C LYS A 62 -9.09 -19.12 -4.74
N TYR A 63 -8.15 -18.92 -5.67
CA TYR A 63 -6.74 -18.68 -5.35
C TYR A 63 -6.56 -17.42 -4.52
N PHE A 64 -7.16 -16.30 -4.95
CA PHE A 64 -7.10 -15.04 -4.20
C PHE A 64 -7.68 -15.19 -2.79
N LYS A 65 -8.85 -15.82 -2.65
CA LYS A 65 -9.45 -16.12 -1.34
C LYS A 65 -8.50 -16.94 -0.47
N LYS A 66 -7.92 -18.03 -1.01
CA LYS A 66 -6.98 -18.88 -0.28
C LYS A 66 -5.75 -18.12 0.18
N LYS A 67 -5.24 -17.19 -0.63
CA LYS A 67 -4.11 -16.32 -0.26
C LYS A 67 -4.47 -15.42 0.93
N VAL A 68 -5.63 -14.77 0.89
CA VAL A 68 -6.15 -13.96 2.01
C VAL A 68 -6.36 -14.82 3.26
N ASP A 69 -6.98 -15.99 3.13
CA ASP A 69 -7.17 -16.95 4.24
C ASP A 69 -5.83 -17.33 4.88
N THR A 70 -4.83 -17.62 4.05
CA THR A 70 -3.49 -18.01 4.51
C THR A 70 -2.82 -16.87 5.28
N ALA A 71 -2.88 -15.64 4.77
CA ALA A 71 -2.31 -14.48 5.45
C ALA A 71 -2.97 -14.24 6.82
N ILE A 72 -4.32 -14.30 6.88
CA ILE A 72 -5.06 -14.16 8.15
C ILE A 72 -4.65 -15.23 9.16
N ASN A 73 -4.55 -16.49 8.71
CA ASN A 73 -4.17 -17.61 9.58
C ASN A 73 -2.73 -17.48 10.10
N LEU A 74 -1.80 -17.02 9.26
CA LEU A 74 -0.39 -16.81 9.66
C LEU A 74 -0.23 -15.65 10.64
N ALA A 75 -1.10 -14.65 10.58
CA ALA A 75 -1.00 -13.46 11.42
C ALA A 75 -1.34 -13.73 12.91
N ASN A 76 -1.96 -14.88 13.23
CA ASN A 76 -2.38 -15.27 14.57
C ASN A 76 -3.08 -14.11 15.30
N LEU A 77 -4.20 -13.68 14.74
CA LEU A 77 -4.92 -12.49 15.17
C LEU A 77 -5.73 -12.74 16.45
N SER A 78 -5.81 -11.72 17.30
CA SER A 78 -6.76 -11.64 18.42
C SER A 78 -7.70 -10.43 18.24
N LYS A 79 -8.78 -10.34 19.02
CA LYS A 79 -9.77 -9.23 18.89
C LYS A 79 -9.26 -7.91 19.46
N GLU A 80 -8.19 -7.98 20.22
CA GLU A 80 -7.48 -6.87 20.83
C GLU A 80 -6.48 -6.25 19.86
N ASP A 81 -6.13 -6.93 18.77
CA ASP A 81 -5.18 -6.43 17.77
C ASP A 81 -5.69 -5.17 17.08
N GLU A 82 -4.78 -4.20 16.94
CA GLU A 82 -4.94 -3.02 16.10
C GLU A 82 -4.22 -3.27 14.78
N ILE A 83 -5.01 -3.47 13.72
CA ILE A 83 -4.52 -3.96 12.43
C ILE A 83 -4.48 -2.82 11.42
N LEU A 84 -3.35 -2.70 10.73
CA LEU A 84 -3.21 -1.89 9.52
C LEU A 84 -3.26 -2.80 8.28
N ASP A 85 -4.21 -2.55 7.38
CA ASP A 85 -4.23 -3.10 6.01
C ASP A 85 -3.58 -2.06 5.09
N PHE A 86 -2.26 -2.18 4.87
CA PHE A 86 -1.47 -1.26 4.05
C PHE A 86 -1.53 -1.68 2.58
N GLY A 87 -1.82 -0.73 1.69
CA GLY A 87 -2.17 -1.01 0.29
C GLY A 87 -3.53 -1.72 0.18
N CYS A 88 -4.54 -1.26 0.94
CA CYS A 88 -5.80 -2.01 1.08
C CYS A 88 -6.64 -2.06 -0.21
N GLY A 89 -6.34 -1.24 -1.21
CA GLY A 89 -7.13 -1.10 -2.44
C GLY A 89 -8.64 -0.96 -2.15
N ALA A 90 -9.47 -1.66 -2.92
CA ALA A 90 -10.92 -1.69 -2.73
C ALA A 90 -11.40 -2.30 -1.39
N GLY A 91 -10.49 -2.77 -0.52
CA GLY A 91 -10.78 -3.09 0.87
C GLY A 91 -11.21 -4.53 1.15
N THR A 92 -10.82 -5.51 0.32
CA THR A 92 -11.26 -6.91 0.51
C THR A 92 -10.85 -7.49 1.87
N LEU A 93 -9.60 -7.27 2.30
CA LEU A 93 -9.09 -7.78 3.57
C LEU A 93 -9.70 -6.99 4.76
N LYS A 94 -9.57 -5.66 4.78
CA LYS A 94 -10.15 -4.83 5.85
C LYS A 94 -11.65 -5.07 6.08
N ASN A 95 -12.45 -5.15 5.01
CA ASN A 95 -13.89 -5.31 5.14
C ASN A 95 -14.24 -6.68 5.72
N ARG A 96 -13.56 -7.74 5.27
CA ARG A 96 -13.74 -9.08 5.83
C ARG A 96 -13.39 -9.13 7.31
N LEU A 97 -12.21 -8.64 7.70
CA LEU A 97 -11.77 -8.66 9.09
C LEU A 97 -12.71 -7.83 9.98
N ARG A 98 -13.22 -6.69 9.49
CA ARG A 98 -14.24 -5.90 10.20
C ARG A 98 -15.54 -6.68 10.39
N THR A 99 -16.03 -7.39 9.37
CA THR A 99 -17.21 -8.26 9.51
C THR A 99 -16.98 -9.37 10.54
N GLU A 100 -15.75 -9.87 10.66
CA GLU A 100 -15.37 -10.83 11.69
C GLU A 100 -15.16 -10.19 13.07
N GLY A 101 -15.24 -8.85 13.20
CA GLY A 101 -15.17 -8.12 14.47
C GLY A 101 -13.78 -7.65 14.89
N TYR A 102 -12.81 -7.62 13.98
CA TYR A 102 -11.47 -7.07 14.28
C TYR A 102 -11.40 -5.54 14.11
N LYS A 103 -10.48 -4.90 14.83
CA LYS A 103 -10.16 -3.48 14.66
C LYS A 103 -9.16 -3.31 13.52
N VAL A 104 -9.64 -2.88 12.36
CA VAL A 104 -8.80 -2.70 11.16
C VAL A 104 -8.93 -1.30 10.61
N THR A 105 -7.79 -0.69 10.27
CA THR A 105 -7.68 0.55 9.52
C THR A 105 -6.99 0.25 8.19
N GLY A 106 -7.61 0.65 7.07
CA GLY A 106 -7.04 0.53 5.73
C GLY A 106 -6.39 1.82 5.27
N TYR A 107 -5.21 1.69 4.70
CA TYR A 107 -4.52 2.78 4.01
C TYR A 107 -4.14 2.32 2.61
N ASP A 108 -4.40 3.16 1.63
CA ASP A 108 -3.99 3.04 0.24
C ASP A 108 -3.50 4.40 -0.27
N ILE A 109 -2.60 4.39 -1.22
CA ILE A 109 -2.11 5.62 -1.86
C ILE A 109 -3.23 6.35 -2.62
N THR A 110 -4.26 5.62 -3.04
CA THR A 110 -5.49 6.13 -3.64
C THR A 110 -6.42 6.61 -2.52
N PRO A 111 -6.61 7.93 -2.34
CA PRO A 111 -7.32 8.46 -1.17
C PRO A 111 -8.75 7.93 -1.03
N GLU A 112 -9.43 7.63 -2.13
CA GLU A 112 -10.79 7.10 -2.16
C GLU A 112 -10.92 5.69 -1.56
N HIS A 113 -9.80 4.98 -1.39
CA HIS A 113 -9.72 3.65 -0.81
C HIS A 113 -9.28 3.67 0.67
N SER A 114 -8.67 4.76 1.10
CA SER A 114 -8.14 4.96 2.45
C SER A 114 -9.22 5.30 3.47
N ASP A 115 -9.07 4.78 4.69
CA ASP A 115 -9.87 5.22 5.84
C ASP A 115 -9.23 6.43 6.55
N ILE A 116 -7.94 6.67 6.29
CA ILE A 116 -7.12 7.73 6.91
C ILE A 116 -6.15 8.33 5.90
N GLU A 117 -5.78 9.60 6.10
CA GLU A 117 -4.78 10.26 5.25
C GLU A 117 -3.34 9.84 5.60
N ASP A 118 -3.07 9.51 6.87
CA ASP A 118 -1.72 9.28 7.37
C ASP A 118 -1.60 8.05 8.26
N TYR A 119 -1.17 6.93 7.66
CA TYR A 119 -0.95 5.68 8.40
C TYR A 119 0.15 5.79 9.45
N THR A 120 1.09 6.72 9.33
CA THR A 120 2.23 6.83 10.26
C THR A 120 1.83 7.34 11.65
N LYS A 121 0.61 7.85 11.80
CA LYS A 121 0.02 8.29 13.07
C LYS A 121 -0.64 7.16 13.87
N LEU A 122 -0.75 5.97 13.27
CA LEU A 122 -1.30 4.81 13.96
C LEU A 122 -0.23 4.12 14.83
N SER A 123 -0.69 3.27 15.74
CA SER A 123 0.18 2.37 16.52
C SER A 123 -0.27 0.91 16.41
N PRO A 124 -0.34 0.35 15.18
CA PRO A 124 -0.83 -1.01 14.99
C PRO A 124 0.16 -2.02 15.57
N ASN A 125 -0.35 -3.15 16.05
CA ASN A 125 0.45 -4.30 16.46
C ASN A 125 0.49 -5.41 15.39
N LYS A 126 -0.31 -5.29 14.32
CA LYS A 126 -0.31 -6.15 13.13
C LYS A 126 -0.38 -5.30 11.87
N ILE A 127 0.44 -5.62 10.87
CA ILE A 127 0.40 -4.96 9.57
C ILE A 127 0.30 -6.02 8.48
N PHE A 128 -0.68 -5.87 7.59
CA PHE A 128 -0.73 -6.58 6.32
C PHE A 128 -0.24 -5.65 5.22
N ALA A 129 0.62 -6.17 4.34
CA ALA A 129 1.09 -5.51 3.13
C ALA A 129 1.06 -6.53 1.97
N MET A 130 -0.15 -6.96 1.61
CA MET A 130 -0.36 -8.02 0.62
C MET A 130 -0.35 -7.45 -0.80
N ASP A 131 0.51 -7.98 -1.67
CA ASP A 131 0.65 -7.54 -3.06
C ASP A 131 0.93 -6.02 -3.20
N VAL A 132 1.74 -5.45 -2.31
CA VAL A 132 2.03 -4.01 -2.29
C VAL A 132 3.43 -3.70 -2.80
N PHE A 133 4.45 -4.40 -2.28
CA PHE A 133 5.83 -4.03 -2.50
C PHE A 133 6.29 -4.21 -3.96
N GLU A 134 5.66 -5.09 -4.73
CA GLU A 134 5.92 -5.24 -6.17
C GLU A 134 5.52 -3.99 -6.99
N HIS A 135 4.73 -3.09 -6.41
CA HIS A 135 4.28 -1.85 -7.04
C HIS A 135 5.04 -0.62 -6.54
N MET A 136 6.05 -0.81 -5.68
CA MET A 136 6.79 0.28 -5.04
C MET A 136 8.23 0.33 -5.50
N PHE A 137 8.81 1.54 -5.51
CA PHE A 137 10.24 1.72 -5.69
C PHE A 137 10.99 1.22 -4.46
N LYS A 138 12.23 0.77 -4.65
CA LYS A 138 13.08 0.26 -3.58
C LYS A 138 13.20 1.26 -2.43
N GLU A 139 13.36 2.54 -2.74
CA GLU A 139 13.47 3.62 -1.76
C GLU A 139 12.18 3.79 -0.94
N ASP A 140 11.01 3.68 -1.59
CA ASP A 140 9.71 3.75 -0.93
C ASP A 140 9.46 2.53 -0.04
N ILE A 141 9.88 1.34 -0.47
CA ILE A 141 9.83 0.13 0.36
C ILE A 141 10.69 0.34 1.62
N ILE A 142 11.94 0.81 1.46
CA ILE A 142 12.83 1.07 2.60
C ILE A 142 12.21 2.07 3.57
N LEU A 143 11.69 3.20 3.06
CA LEU A 143 11.04 4.22 3.89
C LEU A 143 9.80 3.67 4.61
N THR A 144 9.01 2.84 3.92
CA THR A 144 7.80 2.23 4.48
C THR A 144 8.13 1.25 5.60
N LEU A 145 9.14 0.40 5.42
CA LEU A 145 9.62 -0.50 6.46
C LEU A 145 10.18 0.27 7.67
N GLN A 146 10.87 1.40 7.44
CA GLN A 146 11.31 2.29 8.52
C GLN A 146 10.14 2.92 9.27
N ASN A 147 9.07 3.31 8.57
CA ASN A 147 7.86 3.82 9.20
C ASN A 147 7.17 2.74 10.04
N PHE A 148 7.00 1.53 9.50
CA PHE A 148 6.43 0.41 10.25
C PHE A 148 7.20 0.16 11.55
N LYS A 149 8.54 0.14 11.49
CA LYS A 149 9.40 0.00 12.67
C LYS A 149 9.23 1.12 13.71
N LYS A 150 8.97 2.36 13.27
CA LYS A 150 8.73 3.50 14.17
C LYS A 150 7.34 3.50 14.78
N MET A 151 6.34 3.02 14.04
CA MET A 151 4.94 3.02 14.46
C MET A 151 4.67 2.07 15.62
N SER A 152 5.50 1.05 15.81
CA SER A 152 5.36 0.12 16.93
C SER A 152 6.66 -0.58 17.28
N ASN A 153 6.95 -0.64 18.59
CA ASN A 153 8.08 -1.39 19.15
C ASN A 153 7.95 -2.91 18.95
N HIS A 154 6.84 -3.39 18.39
CA HIS A 154 6.61 -4.80 18.11
C HIS A 154 7.24 -5.29 16.79
N PHE A 155 7.68 -4.38 15.91
CA PHE A 155 8.24 -4.76 14.61
C PHE A 155 9.77 -4.77 14.62
N PHE A 156 10.35 -5.96 14.83
CA PHE A 156 11.78 -6.20 14.65
C PHE A 156 12.05 -6.58 13.19
N ILE A 157 12.28 -5.56 12.35
CA ILE A 157 12.75 -5.69 10.97
C ILE A 157 14.24 -5.39 10.91
#